data_AF-A0A7C4UYP9-F1
#
_entry.id   AF-A0A7C4UYP9-F1
#
_cell.length_a   1.000
_cell.length_b   1.000
_cell.length_c   1.000
_cell.angle_alpha   90.00
_cell.angle_beta   90.00
_cell.angle_gamma   90.00
#
_symmetry.space_group_name_H-M   'P 1'
#
loop_
_entity.id
_entity.type
_entity.pdbx_description
1 polymer ?
#
loop_
_entity_poly.entity_id
_entity_poly.type
_entity_poly.pdbx_seq_one_letter_code
_entity_poly.pdbx_strand_id
1 'polypeptide(L)'
;MRVWDLHPGYLDRQNLLGEHNEIHGLLTIIGEGRRGYAQHPETMRWREHLPALRCRHDLVVAEMRLRGYQHRSPAGEYDAASLHWPAEFLDPPARQFLLLAERYARRGSPGGRIPIPRSAQELWAQHKYSVLARSP
;
A
#
# COMPACT_ATOMS: atom_id res chain seq x y z
N MET A 1 -12.18 0.99 2.57
CA MET A 1 -11.01 0.24 3.02
C MET A 1 -10.32 -0.46 1.87
N ARG A 2 -9.08 -0.04 1.56
CA ARG A 2 -8.17 -0.70 0.61
C ARG A 2 -6.74 -0.50 1.05
N VAL A 3 -5.95 -1.58 0.98
CA VAL A 3 -4.49 -1.52 0.98
C VAL A 3 -4.03 -1.74 -0.45
N TRP A 4 -3.28 -0.81 -1.02
CA TRP A 4 -2.84 -0.91 -2.41
C TRP A 4 -1.68 -1.89 -2.52
N ASP A 5 -1.74 -2.77 -3.52
CA ASP A 5 -0.63 -3.67 -3.88
C ASP A 5 0.29 -3.00 -4.92
N LEU A 6 0.29 -1.66 -4.95
CA LEU A 6 1.10 -0.80 -5.81
C LEU A 6 2.18 -0.07 -5.00
N HIS A 7 3.30 0.26 -5.63
CA HIS A 7 4.32 1.10 -4.98
C HIS A 7 3.72 2.44 -4.51
N PRO A 8 3.93 2.89 -3.25
CA PRO A 8 3.29 4.11 -2.73
C PRO A 8 3.60 5.39 -3.54
N GLY A 9 4.74 5.41 -4.22
CA GLY A 9 5.12 6.44 -5.18
C GLY A 9 4.07 6.72 -6.27
N TYR A 10 3.25 5.74 -6.64
CA TYR A 10 2.16 5.95 -7.60
C TYR A 10 0.98 6.71 -7.02
N LEU A 11 0.76 6.66 -5.71
CA LEU A 11 -0.43 7.18 -5.04
C LEU A 11 -0.36 8.69 -4.93
N ASP A 12 -1.46 9.38 -5.25
CA ASP A 12 -1.62 10.80 -4.95
C ASP A 12 -1.73 11.04 -3.43
N ARG A 13 -1.77 12.32 -3.02
CA ARG A 13 -1.91 12.69 -1.61
C ARG A 13 -3.08 11.99 -0.92
N GLN A 14 -4.25 11.95 -1.56
CA GLN A 14 -5.46 11.44 -0.92
C GLN A 14 -5.43 9.91 -0.78
N ASN A 15 -4.97 9.17 -1.78
CA ASN A 15 -4.84 7.73 -1.69
C ASN A 15 -3.70 7.32 -0.75
N LEU A 16 -2.61 8.09 -0.69
CA LEU A 16 -1.49 7.82 0.23
C LEU A 16 -1.92 7.97 1.70
N LEU A 17 -2.55 9.10 2.03
CA LEU A 17 -3.08 9.34 3.39
C LEU A 17 -4.25 8.40 3.71
N GLY A 18 -5.09 8.10 2.72
CA GLY A 18 -6.17 7.13 2.85
C GLY A 18 -5.61 5.76 3.20
N GLU A 19 -4.66 5.24 2.44
CA GLU A 19 -4.05 3.93 2.71
C GLU A 19 -3.38 3.89 4.09
N HIS A 20 -2.64 4.94 4.47
CA HIS A 20 -2.03 5.03 5.80
C HIS A 20 -3.08 4.87 6.92
N ASN A 21 -4.21 5.56 6.83
CA ASN A 21 -5.31 5.44 7.79
C ASN A 21 -5.96 4.05 7.76
N GLU A 22 -6.16 3.48 6.58
CA GLU A 22 -6.78 2.15 6.42
C GLU A 22 -5.90 1.05 7.01
N ILE A 23 -4.57 1.15 6.88
CA ILE A 23 -3.64 0.22 7.52
C ILE A 23 -3.78 0.28 9.05
N HIS A 24 -3.81 1.48 9.65
CA HIS A 24 -4.07 1.63 11.10
C HIS A 24 -5.42 1.05 11.52
N GLY A 25 -6.45 1.21 10.69
CA GLY A 25 -7.75 0.59 10.89
C GLY A 25 -7.67 -0.93 10.93
N LEU A 26 -6.97 -1.54 9.97
CA LEU A 26 -6.78 -2.99 9.88
C LEU A 26 -5.96 -3.54 11.05
N LEU A 27 -4.83 -2.89 11.40
CA LEU A 27 -4.01 -3.28 12.54
C LEU A 27 -4.83 -3.28 13.84
N THR A 28 -5.67 -2.27 14.03
CA THR A 28 -6.58 -2.16 15.17
C THR A 28 -7.65 -3.26 15.15
N ILE A 29 -8.35 -3.45 14.01
CA ILE A 29 -9.45 -4.42 13.91
C ILE A 29 -8.93 -5.85 14.16
N ILE A 30 -7.83 -6.21 13.52
CA ILE A 30 -7.26 -7.56 13.59
C ILE A 30 -6.54 -7.76 14.92
N GLY A 31 -5.68 -6.81 15.32
CA GLY A 31 -4.87 -6.91 16.54
C GLY A 31 -5.67 -6.90 17.84
N GLU A 32 -6.78 -6.17 17.88
CA GLU A 32 -7.67 -6.12 19.06
C GLU A 32 -8.90 -7.05 18.94
N GLY A 33 -9.03 -7.81 17.84
CA GLY A 33 -10.15 -8.73 17.63
C GLY A 33 -11.53 -8.05 17.55
N ARG A 34 -11.61 -6.84 16.99
CA ARG A 34 -12.88 -6.10 16.89
C ARG A 34 -13.84 -6.78 15.92
N ARG A 35 -15.13 -6.84 16.28
CA ARG A 35 -16.17 -7.47 15.44
C ARG A 35 -16.61 -6.61 14.25
N GLY A 36 -16.56 -5.29 14.38
CA GLY A 36 -16.91 -4.37 13.28
C GLY A 36 -15.90 -4.46 12.13
N TYR A 37 -16.39 -4.61 10.89
CA TYR A 37 -15.57 -4.79 9.68
C TYR A 37 -14.67 -6.04 9.69
N ALA A 38 -14.86 -6.98 10.62
CA ALA A 38 -14.09 -8.23 10.69
C ALA A 38 -14.21 -9.09 9.42
N GLN A 39 -15.37 -9.02 8.74
CA GLN A 39 -15.67 -9.75 7.50
C GLN A 39 -15.39 -8.93 6.23
N HIS A 40 -14.85 -7.72 6.35
CA HIS A 40 -14.49 -6.94 5.17
C HIS A 40 -13.38 -7.68 4.40
N PRO A 41 -13.41 -7.74 3.05
CA PRO A 41 -12.44 -8.51 2.27
C PRO A 41 -10.97 -8.19 2.58
N GLU A 42 -10.63 -6.91 2.77
CA GLU A 42 -9.26 -6.53 3.20
C GLU A 42 -8.94 -7.03 4.62
N THR A 43 -9.88 -6.98 5.55
CA THR A 43 -9.65 -7.49 6.91
C THR A 43 -9.39 -9.00 6.89
N MET A 44 -10.17 -9.73 6.09
CA MET A 44 -9.95 -11.16 5.87
C MET A 44 -8.59 -11.43 5.23
N ARG A 45 -8.25 -10.68 4.17
CA ARG A 45 -7.00 -10.80 3.42
C ARG A 45 -5.76 -10.57 4.29
N TRP A 46 -5.82 -9.68 5.27
CA TRP A 46 -4.68 -9.31 6.10
C TRP A 46 -4.64 -10.00 7.48
N ARG A 47 -5.65 -10.79 7.84
CA ARG A 47 -5.83 -11.31 9.22
C ARG A 47 -4.60 -12.00 9.79
N GLU A 48 -3.96 -12.87 9.00
CA GLU A 48 -2.79 -13.64 9.41
C GLU A 48 -1.46 -12.97 8.98
N HIS A 49 -1.52 -11.76 8.41
CA HIS A 49 -0.40 -11.11 7.73
C HIS A 49 0.00 -9.77 8.36
N LEU A 50 -0.18 -9.61 9.68
CA LEU A 50 0.14 -8.37 10.39
C LEU A 50 1.59 -7.88 10.23
N PRO A 51 2.63 -8.75 10.26
CA PRO A 51 4.01 -8.32 10.00
C PRO A 51 4.17 -7.73 8.59
N ALA A 52 3.54 -8.33 7.57
CA ALA A 52 3.58 -7.81 6.21
C ALA A 52 2.79 -6.49 6.08
N LEU A 53 1.67 -6.36 6.79
CA LEU A 53 0.90 -5.12 6.85
C LEU A 53 1.72 -3.99 7.50
N ARG A 54 2.51 -4.30 8.52
CA ARG A 54 3.48 -3.37 9.10
C ARG A 54 4.57 -2.97 8.10
N CYS A 55 5.13 -3.91 7.34
CA CYS A 55 6.07 -3.57 6.28
C CYS A 55 5.42 -2.65 5.23
N ARG A 56 4.16 -2.90 4.88
CA ARG A 56 3.40 -2.03 3.97
C ARG A 56 3.22 -0.62 4.54
N HIS A 57 2.90 -0.51 5.83
CA HIS A 57 2.85 0.79 6.53
C HIS A 57 4.19 1.52 6.40
N ASP A 58 5.31 0.84 6.62
CA ASP A 58 6.62 1.49 6.59
C ASP A 58 6.99 1.97 5.17
N LEU A 59 6.58 1.26 4.11
CA LEU A 59 6.71 1.73 2.73
C LEU A 59 5.88 2.99 2.47
N VAL A 60 4.64 3.04 2.96
CA VAL A 60 3.76 4.22 2.86
C VAL A 60 4.38 5.40 3.62
N VAL A 61 4.88 5.17 4.83
CA VAL A 61 5.55 6.20 5.65
C VAL A 61 6.84 6.69 4.99
N ALA A 62 7.63 5.81 4.36
CA ALA A 62 8.81 6.22 3.62
C ALA A 62 8.48 7.18 2.49
N GLU A 63 7.43 6.90 1.70
CA GLU A 63 6.95 7.82 0.66
C GLU A 63 6.36 9.11 1.24
N MET A 64 5.64 9.04 2.35
CA MET A 64 5.17 10.23 3.08
C MET A 64 6.36 11.10 3.53
N ARG A 65 7.39 10.52 4.15
CA ARG A 65 8.59 11.27 4.55
C ARG A 65 9.32 11.88 3.36
N LEU A 66 9.45 11.13 2.26
CA LEU A 66 10.06 11.61 1.01
C LEU A 66 9.31 12.84 0.46
N ARG A 67 7.99 12.91 0.62
CA ARG A 67 7.16 14.05 0.20
C ARG A 67 7.04 15.15 1.26
N GLY A 68 7.81 15.07 2.36
CA GLY A 68 7.85 16.11 3.40
C GLY A 68 6.74 16.02 4.46
N TYR A 69 5.99 14.93 4.54
CA TYR A 69 4.99 14.75 5.59
C TYR A 69 5.66 14.45 6.94
N GLN A 70 5.17 15.09 8.00
CA GLN A 70 5.57 14.79 9.37
C GLN A 70 4.73 13.63 9.92
N HIS A 71 5.20 12.41 9.71
CA HIS A 71 4.55 11.22 10.24
C HIS A 71 4.76 11.07 11.77
N ARG A 72 3.66 10.91 12.53
CA ARG A 72 3.67 10.85 14.01
C ARG A 72 2.87 9.68 14.62
N SER A 73 2.49 8.69 13.82
CA SER A 73 1.70 7.54 14.27
C SER A 73 2.38 6.22 13.88
N PRO A 74 3.49 5.85 14.56
CA PRO A 74 4.16 4.58 14.29
C PRO A 74 3.22 3.40 14.55
N ALA A 75 3.31 2.37 13.72
CA ALA A 75 2.68 1.08 13.99
C ALA A 75 3.49 0.28 15.03
N GLY A 76 2.85 -0.67 15.71
CA GLY A 76 3.49 -1.56 16.68
C GLY A 76 4.49 -2.54 16.04
N GLU A 77 5.41 -3.08 16.83
CA GLU A 77 6.43 -4.03 16.37
C GLU A 77 5.86 -5.44 16.13
N TYR A 78 6.42 -6.14 15.15
CA TYR A 78 6.04 -7.51 14.79
C TYR A 78 7.29 -8.34 14.50
N ASP A 79 7.21 -9.64 14.75
CA ASP A 79 8.31 -10.57 14.52
C ASP A 79 8.55 -10.79 13.01
N ALA A 80 9.74 -10.42 12.54
CA ALA A 80 10.17 -10.59 11.17
C ALA A 80 10.24 -12.06 10.74
N ALA A 81 10.44 -13.01 11.66
CA ALA A 81 10.45 -14.44 11.34
C ALA A 81 9.09 -14.94 10.82
N SER A 82 8.00 -14.23 11.16
CA SER A 82 6.63 -14.52 10.72
C SER A 82 6.21 -13.72 9.48
N LEU A 83 7.14 -13.02 8.82
CA LEU A 83 6.84 -12.17 7.67
C LEU A 83 6.43 -13.00 6.45
N HIS A 84 5.14 -12.93 6.10
CA HIS A 84 4.60 -13.49 4.88
C HIS A 84 3.46 -12.61 4.35
N TRP A 85 3.46 -12.35 3.05
CA TRP A 85 2.48 -11.50 2.39
C TRP A 85 1.24 -12.32 1.96
N PRO A 86 0.04 -11.72 1.90
CA PRO A 86 -1.12 -12.37 1.31
C PRO A 86 -0.81 -12.78 -0.14
N ALA A 87 -1.10 -14.02 -0.50
CA ALA A 87 -0.92 -14.51 -1.87
C ALA A 87 -2.02 -14.01 -2.82
N GLU A 88 -3.19 -13.73 -2.27
CA GLU A 88 -4.36 -13.29 -3.02
C GLU A 88 -4.48 -11.76 -3.06
N PHE A 89 -4.95 -11.26 -4.19
CA PHE A 89 -5.26 -9.85 -4.38
C PHE A 89 -6.77 -9.66 -4.43
N LEU A 90 -7.28 -8.60 -3.79
CA LEU A 90 -8.67 -8.19 -3.98
C LEU A 90 -8.91 -7.71 -5.42
N ASP A 91 -7.97 -6.91 -5.94
CA ASP A 91 -7.84 -6.60 -7.36
C ASP A 91 -6.39 -6.83 -7.77
N PRO A 92 -6.08 -7.54 -8.87
CA PRO A 92 -4.72 -7.69 -9.34
C PRO A 92 -4.04 -6.33 -9.62
N PRO A 93 -2.70 -6.22 -9.51
CA PRO A 93 -1.99 -4.95 -9.68
C PRO A 93 -2.32 -4.18 -10.98
N ALA A 94 -2.50 -4.89 -12.10
CA ALA A 94 -2.92 -4.28 -13.36
C ALA A 94 -4.28 -3.57 -13.24
N ARG A 95 -5.25 -4.18 -12.56
CA ARG A 95 -6.57 -3.57 -12.29
C ARG A 95 -6.46 -2.41 -11.31
N GLN A 96 -5.56 -2.50 -10.32
CA GLN A 96 -5.34 -1.39 -9.38
C GLN A 96 -4.81 -0.13 -10.07
N PHE A 97 -3.93 -0.25 -11.07
CA PHE A 97 -3.51 0.91 -11.85
C PHE A 97 -4.69 1.61 -12.54
N LEU A 98 -5.63 0.84 -13.12
CA LEU A 98 -6.84 1.39 -13.74
C LEU A 98 -7.72 2.10 -12.71
N LEU A 99 -7.98 1.46 -11.56
CA LEU A 99 -8.77 2.06 -10.48
C LEU A 99 -8.14 3.36 -9.97
N LEU A 100 -6.81 3.41 -9.87
CA LEU A 100 -6.09 4.59 -9.44
C LEU A 100 -6.20 5.72 -10.49
N ALA A 101 -6.04 5.40 -11.78
CA ALA A 101 -6.20 6.36 -12.86
C ALA A 101 -7.63 6.94 -12.91
N GLU A 102 -8.65 6.09 -12.78
CA GLU A 102 -10.05 6.53 -12.69
C GLU A 102 -10.27 7.48 -11.51
N ARG A 103 -9.68 7.19 -10.35
CA ARG A 103 -9.75 8.05 -9.16
C ARG A 103 -9.07 9.40 -9.39
N TYR A 104 -7.99 9.45 -10.17
CA TYR A 104 -7.33 10.72 -10.52
C TYR A 104 -8.21 11.56 -11.43
N ALA A 105 -8.74 10.96 -12.50
CA ALA A 105 -9.62 11.63 -13.45
C ALA A 105 -10.85 12.22 -12.75
N ARG A 106 -11.52 11.43 -11.90
CA ARG A 106 -12.71 11.88 -11.16
C ARG A 106 -12.46 13.05 -10.21
N ARG A 107 -11.23 13.21 -9.71
CA ARG A 107 -10.87 14.21 -8.70
C ARG A 107 -10.03 15.36 -9.23
N GLY A 108 -9.67 15.34 -10.52
CA GLY A 108 -8.70 16.29 -11.08
C GLY A 108 -7.34 16.21 -10.36
N SER A 109 -6.95 15.03 -9.90
CA SER A 109 -5.70 14.84 -9.14
C SER A 109 -4.49 14.88 -10.08
N PRO A 110 -3.38 15.55 -9.72
CA PRO A 110 -2.14 15.51 -10.51
C PRO A 110 -1.43 14.14 -10.43
N GLY A 111 -1.90 13.24 -9.58
CA GLY A 111 -1.35 11.90 -9.40
C GLY A 111 -0.29 11.80 -8.31
N GLY A 112 0.41 10.67 -8.28
CA GLY A 112 1.54 10.42 -7.39
C GLY A 112 2.87 10.96 -7.94
N ARG A 113 3.94 10.78 -7.17
CA ARG A 113 5.31 11.15 -7.57
C ARG A 113 5.79 10.35 -8.80
N ILE A 114 5.41 9.08 -8.89
CA ILE A 114 5.67 8.23 -10.04
C ILE A 114 4.41 8.22 -10.90
N PRO A 115 4.50 8.55 -12.20
CA PRO A 115 3.34 8.50 -13.09
C PRO A 115 2.87 7.06 -13.30
N ILE A 116 1.56 6.86 -13.45
CA ILE A 116 0.99 5.55 -13.77
C ILE A 116 1.59 5.10 -15.12
N PRO A 117 2.20 3.90 -15.19
CA PRO A 117 2.83 3.43 -16.41
C PRO A 117 1.77 3.15 -17.48
N ARG A 118 2.08 3.52 -18.71
CA ARG A 118 1.21 3.30 -19.89
C ARG A 118 1.48 1.96 -20.56
N SER A 119 2.61 1.33 -20.23
CA SER A 119 3.02 0.04 -20.76
C SER A 119 3.85 -0.74 -19.75
N ALA A 120 3.99 -2.05 -19.99
CA ALA A 120 4.88 -2.90 -19.19
C ALA A 120 6.35 -2.43 -19.26
N GLN A 121 6.76 -1.85 -20.40
CA GLN A 121 8.11 -1.32 -20.57
C GLN A 121 8.36 -0.09 -19.69
N GLU A 122 7.39 0.83 -19.59
CA GLU A 122 7.48 1.96 -18.66
C GLU A 122 7.49 1.50 -17.21
N LEU A 123 6.64 0.53 -16.85
CA LEU A 123 6.63 -0.07 -15.52
C LEU A 123 8.02 -0.65 -15.19
N TRP A 124 8.62 -1.42 -16.10
CA TRP A 124 9.96 -1.96 -15.90
C TRP A 124 11.02 -0.86 -15.74
N ALA A 125 10.98 0.17 -16.59
CA ALA A 125 11.93 1.28 -16.53
C ALA A 125 11.87 2.01 -15.17
N GLN A 126 10.68 2.20 -14.60
CA GLN A 126 10.47 2.84 -13.31
C GLN A 126 11.04 2.03 -12.12
N HIS A 127 11.13 0.70 -12.26
CA HIS A 127 11.59 -0.21 -11.18
C HIS A 127 12.93 -0.89 -11.48
N LYS A 128 13.57 -0.59 -12.62
CA LYS A 128 14.78 -1.26 -13.10
C LYS A 128 15.88 -1.30 -12.03
N TYR A 129 16.20 -0.15 -11.43
CA TYR A 129 17.27 -0.08 -10.42
C TYR A 129 16.90 -0.80 -9.12
N SER A 130 15.62 -0.75 -8.72
CA SER A 130 15.13 -1.47 -7.55
C SER A 130 15.23 -2.99 -7.71
N VAL A 131 15.02 -3.50 -8.93
CA VAL A 131 15.16 -4.93 -9.25
C VAL A 131 16.64 -5.32 -9.32
N LEU A 132 17.46 -4.53 -10.03
CA LEU A 132 18.90 -4.80 -10.15
C LEU A 132 19.61 -4.81 -8.80
N ALA A 133 19.24 -3.90 -7.88
CA ALA A 133 19.85 -3.84 -6.55
C ALA A 133 19.57 -5.07 -5.67
N ARG A 134 18.64 -5.96 -6.04
CA ARG A 134 18.29 -7.17 -5.28
C ARG A 134 19.06 -8.42 -5.73
N SER A 135 19.74 -8.36 -6.86
CA SER A 135 20.58 -9.43 -7.39
C SER A 135 22.01 -8.91 -7.50
N PRO A 136 22.85 -9.07 -6.46
CA PRO A 136 24.26 -8.71 -6.52
C PRO A 136 25.05 -9.56 -7.53
#